data_AF-A0A359F3M7-F1
#
_entry.id   AF-A0A359F3M7-F1
#
_cell.length_a   1.000
_cell.length_b   1.000
_cell.length_c   1.000
_cell.angle_alpha   90.00
_cell.angle_beta   90.00
_cell.angle_gamma   90.00
#
_symmetry.space_group_name_H-M   'P 1'
#
loop_
_entity.id
_entity.type
_entity.pdbx_description
1 polymer ?
#
loop_
_entity_poly.entity_id
_entity_poly.type
_entity_poly.pdbx_seq_one_letter_code
_entity_poly.pdbx_strand_id
1 'polypeptide(L)' 'RDCILAVSRGGRYTLANVVPACRSCNASKCNEEVTTWMRRKRFDERRFLLELHRTQTELAAQFPGSD' A
#
# COMPACT_ATOMS: atom_id res chain seq x y z
N ARG A 1 -7.13 -7.40 2.16
CA ARG A 1 -5.74 -7.16 1.71
C ARG A 1 -5.82 -6.44 0.39
N ASP A 2 -4.86 -5.58 0.10
CA ASP A 2 -4.76 -4.79 -1.13
C ASP A 2 -3.28 -4.50 -1.43
N CYS A 3 -2.96 -4.10 -2.66
CA CYS A 3 -1.61 -3.68 -3.06
C CYS A 3 -1.53 -2.16 -3.20
N ILE A 4 -0.49 -1.55 -2.64
CA ILE A 4 -0.22 -0.11 -2.73
C ILE A 4 -0.05 0.28 -4.20
N LEU A 5 0.95 -0.31 -4.87
CA LEU A 5 1.06 -0.33 -6.33
C LEU A 5 0.31 -1.54 -6.88
N ALA A 6 -0.68 -1.29 -7.72
CA ALA A 6 -1.47 -2.33 -8.35
C ALA A 6 -0.58 -3.28 -9.17
N VAL A 7 -0.86 -4.58 -9.12
CA VAL A 7 -0.09 -5.60 -9.85
C VAL A 7 -0.16 -5.37 -11.35
N SER A 8 -1.34 -5.02 -11.87
CA SER A 8 -1.53 -4.65 -13.28
C SER A 8 -0.78 -3.38 -13.71
N ARG A 9 -0.15 -2.67 -12.77
CA ARG A 9 0.68 -1.48 -12.99
C ARG A 9 2.14 -1.70 -12.56
N GLY A 10 2.57 -2.95 -12.46
CA GLY A 10 3.96 -3.32 -12.12
C GLY A 10 4.22 -3.58 -10.64
N GLY A 11 3.19 -3.53 -9.78
CA GLY A 11 3.32 -3.93 -8.38
C GLY A 11 3.63 -5.42 -8.23
N ARG A 12 4.41 -5.77 -7.21
CA ARG A 12 4.73 -7.17 -6.86
C ARG A 12 4.05 -7.55 -5.54
N TYR A 13 3.81 -8.84 -5.32
CA TYR A 13 3.30 -9.35 -4.05
C TYR A 13 4.44 -9.47 -3.03
N THR A 14 4.83 -8.34 -2.45
CA THR A 14 5.85 -8.27 -1.40
C THR A 14 5.24 -7.75 -0.11
N LEU A 15 5.88 -8.04 1.03
CA LEU A 15 5.46 -7.50 2.33
C LEU A 15 5.41 -5.96 2.32
N ALA A 16 6.32 -5.31 1.58
CA ALA A 16 6.36 -3.86 1.45
C ALA A 16 5.26 -3.26 0.54
N ASN A 17 4.54 -4.09 -0.23
CA ASN A 17 3.49 -3.64 -1.16
C ASN A 17 2.08 -4.09 -0.76
N VAL A 18 1.93 -5.10 0.11
CA VAL A 18 0.62 -5.62 0.53
C VAL A 18 0.19 -5.00 1.86
N VAL A 19 -1.00 -4.42 1.90
CA VAL A 19 -1.57 -3.80 3.10
C VAL A 19 -2.89 -4.45 3.54
N PRO A 20 -3.25 -4.35 4.83
CA PRO A 20 -4.60 -4.65 5.27
C PRO A 20 -5.60 -3.72 4.58
N ALA A 21 -6.70 -4.29 4.11
CA ALA A 21 -7.77 -3.53 3.47
C ALA A 21 -9.08 -4.29 3.60
N CYS A 22 -10.16 -3.54 3.80
CA CYS A 22 -11.52 -4.06 3.76
C CYS A 22 -11.90 -4.50 2.32
N ARG A 23 -12.93 -5.36 2.17
CA ARG A 23 -13.35 -5.86 0.86
C ARG A 23 -13.77 -4.73 -0.09
N SER A 24 -14.60 -3.80 0.39
CA SER A 24 -15.07 -2.65 -0.40
C SER A 24 -13.94 -1.67 -0.74
N CYS A 25 -12.98 -1.49 0.16
CA CYS A 25 -11.79 -0.66 -0.03
C CYS A 25 -10.98 -1.17 -1.22
N ASN A 26 -10.54 -2.44 -1.15
CA ASN A 26 -9.79 -3.12 -2.21
C ASN A 26 -10.53 -3.11 -3.56
N ALA A 27 -11.83 -3.45 -3.55
CA ALA A 27 -12.65 -3.43 -4.76
C ALA A 27 -12.74 -2.02 -5.38
N SER A 28 -12.91 -0.98 -4.54
CA SER A 28 -13.06 0.40 -5.01
C SER A 28 -11.77 1.09 -5.44
N LYS A 29 -10.60 0.60 -4.98
CA LYS A 29 -9.29 1.05 -5.46
C LYS A 29 -8.97 0.44 -6.81
N CYS A 30 -9.27 -0.85 -6.99
CA CYS A 30 -8.98 -1.59 -8.21
C CYS A 30 -7.50 -1.41 -8.61
N ASN A 31 -7.23 -0.76 -9.75
CA ASN A 31 -5.90 -0.48 -10.26
C ASN A 31 -5.50 1.00 -10.17
N GLU A 32 -6.28 1.82 -9.46
CA GLU A 32 -5.94 3.22 -9.22
C GLU A 32 -4.69 3.34 -8.35
N GLU A 33 -3.95 4.42 -8.57
CA GLU A 33 -2.85 4.81 -7.69
C GLU A 33 -3.41 5.17 -6.30
N VAL A 34 -2.73 4.71 -5.24
CA VAL A 34 -3.28 4.70 -3.88
C VAL A 34 -3.63 6.10 -3.37
N THR A 35 -2.76 7.10 -3.58
CA THR A 35 -2.99 8.46 -3.07
C THR A 35 -4.12 9.14 -3.83
N THR A 36 -4.19 8.95 -5.15
CA THR A 36 -5.28 9.45 -5.99
C THR A 36 -6.63 8.85 -5.59
N TRP A 37 -6.67 7.54 -5.36
CA TRP A 37 -7.85 6.86 -4.82
C TRP A 37 -8.24 7.40 -3.44
N MET A 38 -7.28 7.57 -2.54
CA MET A 38 -7.54 8.10 -1.20
C MET A 38 -8.11 9.52 -1.23
N ARG A 39 -7.55 10.42 -2.06
CA ARG A 39 -8.10 11.77 -2.26
C ARG A 39 -9.54 11.74 -2.77
N ARG A 40 -9.81 10.89 -3.76
CA ARG A 40 -11.17 10.69 -4.30
C ARG A 40 -12.15 10.17 -3.24
N LYS A 41 -11.70 9.28 -2.36
CA LYS A 41 -12.49 8.71 -1.26
C LYS A 41 -12.53 9.59 -0.01
N ARG A 42 -11.79 10.70 0.02
CA ARG A 42 -11.62 11.58 1.19
C ARG A 42 -11.08 10.84 2.42
N PHE A 43 -10.18 9.88 2.19
CA PHE A 43 -9.43 9.22 3.26
C PHE A 43 -8.19 10.05 3.63
N ASP A 44 -7.69 9.82 4.84
CA ASP A 44 -6.51 10.52 5.36
C ASP A 44 -5.22 10.00 4.71
N GLU A 45 -4.90 10.55 3.53
CA GLU A 45 -3.69 10.25 2.76
C GLU A 45 -2.42 10.46 3.60
N ARG A 46 -2.35 11.56 4.35
CA ARG A 46 -1.16 11.91 5.14
C ARG A 46 -0.88 10.85 6.19
N ARG A 47 -1.90 10.47 6.97
CA ARG A 47 -1.76 9.43 7.99
C ARG A 47 -1.35 8.10 7.37
N PHE A 48 -1.96 7.70 6.25
CA PHE A 48 -1.58 6.46 5.56
C PHE A 48 -0.11 6.46 5.13
N LEU A 49 0.37 7.55 4.52
CA LEU A 49 1.76 7.63 4.06
C LEU A 49 2.78 7.61 5.21
N LEU A 50 2.46 8.25 6.35
CA LEU A 50 3.32 8.21 7.53
C LEU A 50 3.42 6.80 8.12
N GLU A 51 2.28 6.11 8.29
CA GLU A 51 2.28 4.73 8.79
C GLU A 51 2.94 3.78 7.80
N LEU A 52 2.70 3.95 6.49
CA LEU A 52 3.34 3.16 5.46
C LEU A 52 4.87 3.30 5.51
N HIS A 53 5.37 4.53 5.59
CA HIS A 53 6.81 4.79 5.66
C HIS A 53 7.43 4.17 6.92
N ARG A 54 6.75 4.29 8.07
CA ARG A 54 7.16 3.67 9.32
C ARG A 54 7.25 2.15 9.17
N THR A 55 6.18 1.50 8.71
CA THR A 55 6.15 0.05 8.52
C THR A 55 7.19 -0.42 7.51
N GLN A 56 7.40 0.29 6.40
CA GLN A 56 8.42 -0.06 5.42
C GLN A 56 9.83 0.03 6.00
N THR A 57 10.10 1.05 6.83
CA THR A 57 11.37 1.18 7.55
C THR A 57 11.59 0.03 8.53
N GLU A 58 10.56 -0.32 9.30
CA GLU A 58 10.59 -1.46 10.23
C GLU A 58 10.79 -2.80 9.50
N LEU A 59 10.12 -3.00 8.36
CA LEU A 59 10.29 -4.19 7.51
C LEU A 59 11.71 -4.27 6.94
N ALA A 60 12.28 -3.17 6.45
CA ALA A 60 13.64 -3.15 5.92
C ALA A 60 14.68 -3.47 7.01
N ALA A 61 14.46 -3.01 8.24
CA ALA A 61 15.32 -3.31 9.38
C ALA A 61 15.22 -4.79 9.82
N GLN A 62 14.04 -5.40 9.76
CA GLN A 62 13.82 -6.80 10.15
C GLN A 62 14.20 -7.80 9.06
N PHE A 63 14.02 -7.43 7.79
CA PHE A 63 14.27 -8.27 6.62
C PHE A 63 15.21 -7.55 5.64
N PRO A 64 16.49 -7.34 6.01
CA PRO A 64 17.48 -6.85 5.06
C PRO A 64 17.54 -7.84 3.89
N GLY A 65 17.54 -7.33 2.66
CA GLY A 65 17.58 -8.17 1.46
C GLY A 65 18.75 -9.14 1.53
N SER A 66 18.48 -10.43 1.37
CA SER A 66 19.53 -11.40 1.07
C SER A 66 20.03 -11.13 -0.34
N ASP A 67 21.31 -10.80 -0.46
CA ASP A 67 22.04 -10.71 -1.74
C ASP A 67 21.83 -11.96 -2.62
#